data_AF-A0A2V9FBJ6-F1
#
_entry.id   AF-A0A2V9FBJ6-F1
#
_cell.length_a   1.000
_cell.length_b   1.000
_cell.length_c   1.000
_cell.angle_alpha   90.00
_cell.angle_beta   90.00
_cell.angle_gamma   90.00
#
_symmetry.space_group_name_H-M   'P 1'
#
loop_
_entity.id
_entity.type
_entity.pdbx_description
1 polymer ?
#
loop_
_entity_poly.entity_id
_entity_poly.type
_entity_poly.pdbx_seq_one_letter_code
_entity_poly.pdbx_strand_id
1 'polypeptide(L)'
;MPPWARNEQTFIVDAATSQILTAQGYINSKKQAALNGQAFNPDIAYLPIAKSGRNNIYNPDYLDLGPRASLAWSSSYSDGFLGRLFGSGKTVTRAGFGIYYDRINDVQSVEIPQFGVGFAQTLVQKSPLCNVNGASAGANCNAAAGTNDIGGSGFRVGVDGTIPVPGFPTVTSPVKPASPFGEFLSFSLDPSFKVGRSYSFDFTVQRELPGNMLMEIGYIGRLGRSLPNSIDFDSSPYMLKDQASGQTFAQAFDAVAAQVSAHTPLANIAPQPWFENQLPGFGASSASGPFAQGRGDPTLTATQCLVSRNGGAFQARSVNALFQSMGFDRELLGETAYNNLQVFLALFVRTHIDLSNYHAATFTLRKRPSHGLQFDLNYTFSKSLDQLGGVQNNAGTYASSFNPNLQYGPSLFDRTHVFNAIFNYDLPAGKGHKFSFSNSVLDKIISGWYVTGVFRANSGLPIPVVGGDFGGGPFSNSVNMIATVDPSSLGASAHSSVCGSAGLNGLTYGSAGDGGREHRRPRRLRTSRSRPWLVEFGFAAGENDVVPRAFQSGDFRRLL
;
A
#
# COMPACT_ATOMS: atom_id res chain seq x y z
N MET A 1 24.82 -14.50 0.08
CA MET A 1 23.87 -15.59 0.34
C MET A 1 24.63 -16.75 0.98
N PRO A 2 24.16 -17.30 2.11
CA PRO A 2 24.81 -18.45 2.74
C PRO A 2 24.80 -19.68 1.83
N PRO A 3 25.85 -20.52 1.83
CA PRO A 3 25.93 -21.71 0.97
C PRO A 3 24.78 -22.72 1.16
N TRP A 4 24.23 -22.82 2.38
CA TRP A 4 23.15 -23.75 2.70
C TRP A 4 21.81 -23.39 2.03
N ALA A 5 21.50 -22.10 1.87
CA ALA A 5 20.25 -21.63 1.29
C ALA A 5 20.09 -22.03 -0.21
N ARG A 6 21.17 -22.42 -0.90
CA ARG A 6 21.13 -22.91 -2.29
C ARG A 6 20.36 -24.22 -2.46
N ASN A 7 20.30 -25.03 -1.40
CA ASN A 7 19.62 -26.32 -1.40
C ASN A 7 18.22 -26.24 -0.78
N GLU A 8 17.73 -25.04 -0.46
CA GLU A 8 16.47 -24.85 0.25
C GLU A 8 15.55 -23.82 -0.43
N GLN A 9 15.85 -23.41 -1.65
CA GLN A 9 15.10 -22.42 -2.40
C GLN A 9 14.85 -22.85 -3.84
N THR A 10 13.77 -22.34 -4.42
CA THR A 10 13.35 -22.66 -5.79
C THR A 10 13.10 -21.40 -6.63
N PHE A 11 13.36 -21.53 -7.93
CA PHE A 11 12.87 -20.61 -8.94
C PHE A 11 11.51 -21.05 -9.45
N ILE A 12 10.62 -20.11 -9.73
CA ILE A 12 9.46 -20.38 -10.59
C ILE A 12 9.96 -20.44 -12.05
N VAL A 13 9.66 -21.54 -12.72
CA VAL A 13 10.00 -21.78 -14.12
C VAL A 13 8.74 -22.13 -14.92
N ASP A 14 8.78 -21.88 -16.23
CA ASP A 14 7.82 -22.48 -17.16
C ASP A 14 8.02 -24.00 -17.18
N ALA A 15 6.93 -24.76 -16.97
CA ALA A 15 7.02 -26.21 -16.80
C ALA A 15 7.43 -26.95 -18.09
N ALA A 16 7.16 -26.39 -19.26
CA ALA A 16 7.49 -27.02 -20.54
C ALA A 16 8.94 -26.77 -20.96
N THR A 17 9.45 -25.56 -20.70
CA THR A 17 10.77 -25.11 -21.17
C THR A 17 11.83 -25.07 -20.07
N SER A 18 11.43 -25.18 -18.80
CA SER A 18 12.29 -24.93 -17.63
C SER A 18 12.92 -23.53 -17.61
N GLN A 19 12.37 -22.58 -18.39
CA GLN A 19 12.85 -21.21 -18.40
C GLN A 19 12.43 -20.49 -17.11
N ILE A 20 13.39 -19.85 -16.45
CA ILE A 20 13.12 -19.05 -15.25
C ILE A 20 12.23 -17.85 -15.59
N LEU A 21 11.13 -17.70 -14.85
CA LEU A 21 10.18 -16.61 -15.01
C LEU A 21 10.63 -15.39 -14.20
N THR A 22 10.55 -14.21 -14.82
CA THR A 22 10.85 -12.93 -14.16
C THR A 22 9.58 -12.13 -13.93
N ALA A 23 9.58 -11.28 -12.91
CA ALA A 23 8.39 -10.54 -12.49
C ALA A 23 7.75 -9.76 -13.66
N GLN A 24 8.55 -8.89 -14.27
CA GLN A 24 8.13 -8.03 -15.36
C GLN A 24 7.87 -8.81 -16.65
N GLY A 25 8.65 -9.85 -16.93
CA GLY A 25 8.50 -10.67 -18.13
C GLY A 25 7.15 -11.39 -18.16
N TYR A 26 6.81 -12.06 -17.06
CA TYR A 26 5.55 -12.81 -16.95
C TYR A 26 4.32 -11.89 -17.05
N ILE A 27 4.31 -10.80 -16.27
CA ILE A 27 3.19 -9.85 -16.27
C ILE A 27 3.03 -9.14 -17.63
N ASN A 28 4.14 -8.82 -18.30
CA ASN A 28 4.07 -8.24 -19.65
C ASN A 28 3.49 -9.23 -20.66
N SER A 29 3.92 -10.49 -20.65
CA SER A 29 3.36 -11.53 -21.53
C SER A 29 1.87 -11.73 -21.27
N LYS A 30 1.47 -11.82 -19.99
CA LYS A 30 0.06 -11.93 -19.60
C LYS A 30 -0.77 -10.74 -20.08
N LYS A 31 -0.23 -9.52 -19.93
CA LYS A 31 -0.87 -8.29 -20.43
C LYS A 31 -1.03 -8.28 -21.94
N GLN A 32 0.01 -8.64 -22.70
CA GLN A 32 -0.06 -8.64 -24.17
C GLN A 32 -1.04 -9.68 -24.69
N ALA A 33 -1.03 -10.89 -24.12
CA ALA A 33 -2.02 -11.91 -24.43
C ALA A 33 -3.45 -11.41 -24.13
N ALA A 34 -3.67 -10.79 -22.98
CA ALA A 34 -4.97 -10.25 -22.61
C ALA A 34 -5.47 -9.16 -23.59
N LEU A 35 -4.59 -8.23 -24.00
CA LEU A 35 -4.93 -7.22 -24.99
C LEU A 35 -5.27 -7.80 -26.37
N ASN A 36 -4.68 -8.95 -26.69
CA ASN A 36 -4.98 -9.73 -27.89
C ASN A 36 -6.18 -10.67 -27.71
N GLY A 37 -6.82 -10.70 -26.54
CA GLY A 37 -7.96 -11.57 -26.24
C GLY A 37 -7.62 -13.04 -26.03
N GLN A 38 -6.40 -13.31 -25.57
CA GLN A 38 -5.89 -14.65 -25.28
C GLN A 38 -5.66 -14.81 -23.77
N ALA A 39 -6.01 -15.98 -23.24
CA ALA A 39 -5.58 -16.37 -21.90
C ALA A 39 -4.07 -16.66 -21.89
N PHE A 40 -3.38 -16.24 -20.83
CA PHE A 40 -1.96 -16.55 -20.61
C PHE A 40 -1.74 -16.99 -19.17
N ASN A 41 -1.57 -18.29 -19.03
CA ASN A 41 -1.39 -18.99 -17.77
C ASN A 41 -0.61 -20.29 -18.06
N PRO A 42 0.65 -20.21 -18.54
CA PRO A 42 1.44 -21.40 -18.75
C PRO A 42 1.56 -22.18 -17.44
N ASP A 43 1.67 -23.50 -17.55
CA ASP A 43 1.97 -24.35 -16.41
C ASP A 43 3.32 -23.91 -15.81
N ILE A 44 3.33 -23.69 -14.51
CA ILE A 44 4.53 -23.36 -13.74
C ILE A 44 5.06 -24.58 -13.00
N ALA A 45 6.38 -24.57 -12.77
CA ALA A 45 7.06 -25.55 -11.93
C ALA A 45 8.13 -24.86 -11.07
N TYR A 46 8.62 -25.57 -10.06
CA TYR A 46 9.57 -25.06 -9.08
C TYR A 46 10.90 -25.79 -9.21
N LEU A 47 11.94 -25.06 -9.62
CA LEU A 47 13.28 -25.59 -9.88
C LEU A 47 14.22 -25.20 -8.74
N PRO A 48 14.75 -26.15 -7.95
CA PRO A 48 15.77 -25.87 -6.95
C PRO A 48 16.97 -25.13 -7.53
N ILE A 49 17.51 -24.14 -6.82
CA ILE A 49 18.65 -23.34 -7.29
C ILE A 49 19.82 -24.25 -7.68
N ALA A 50 20.12 -25.27 -6.87
CA ALA A 50 21.17 -26.25 -7.15
C ALA A 50 21.03 -26.98 -8.50
N LYS A 51 19.84 -27.04 -9.08
CA LYS A 51 19.55 -27.68 -10.38
C LYS A 51 19.34 -26.67 -11.52
N SER A 52 19.41 -25.37 -11.24
CA SER A 52 19.16 -24.29 -12.21
C SER A 52 20.39 -23.83 -12.98
N GLY A 53 21.59 -24.32 -12.61
CA GLY A 53 22.87 -23.78 -13.11
C GLY A 53 23.24 -22.41 -12.53
N ARG A 54 22.45 -21.86 -11.60
CA ARG A 54 22.73 -20.59 -10.90
C ARG A 54 23.20 -20.84 -9.48
N ASN A 55 24.03 -19.91 -8.98
CA ASN A 55 24.53 -19.92 -7.60
C ASN A 55 23.77 -18.97 -6.65
N ASN A 56 22.91 -18.10 -7.19
CA ASN A 56 22.18 -17.06 -6.45
C ASN A 56 20.73 -16.95 -6.94
N ILE A 57 19.81 -16.72 -6.00
CA ILE A 57 18.37 -16.56 -6.24
C ILE A 57 18.02 -15.25 -7.00
N TYR A 58 18.89 -14.26 -6.96
CA TYR A 58 18.83 -13.07 -7.82
C TYR A 58 20.21 -12.74 -8.37
N ASN A 59 20.24 -11.89 -9.40
CA ASN A 59 21.49 -11.41 -9.99
C ASN A 59 22.21 -10.49 -8.99
N PRO A 60 23.40 -10.84 -8.48
CA PRO A 60 24.11 -9.96 -7.55
C PRO A 60 24.46 -8.64 -8.24
N ASP A 61 24.18 -7.52 -7.57
CA ASP A 61 24.66 -6.22 -8.01
C ASP A 61 26.09 -6.01 -7.48
N TYR A 62 27.05 -5.89 -8.40
CA TYR A 62 28.46 -5.72 -8.08
C TYR A 62 28.90 -4.25 -8.14
N LEU A 63 28.01 -3.34 -8.58
CA LEU A 63 28.35 -1.94 -8.88
C LEU A 63 27.44 -0.95 -8.14
N ASP A 64 27.10 -1.26 -6.88
CA ASP A 64 26.38 -0.38 -5.96
C ASP A 64 27.26 0.79 -5.47
N LEU A 65 27.81 1.57 -6.40
CA LEU A 65 28.59 2.76 -6.12
C LEU A 65 27.68 3.85 -5.55
N GLY A 66 27.87 4.21 -4.28
CA GLY A 66 27.17 5.29 -3.59
C GLY A 66 28.01 6.56 -3.47
N PRO A 67 28.24 7.33 -4.56
CA PRO A 67 29.00 8.57 -4.47
C PRO A 67 28.26 9.58 -3.61
N ARG A 68 29.03 10.40 -2.92
CA ARG A 68 28.54 11.53 -2.13
C ARG A 68 29.43 12.74 -2.36
N ALA A 69 28.81 13.88 -2.56
CA ALA A 69 29.50 15.14 -2.72
C ALA A 69 28.74 16.22 -1.95
N SER A 70 29.49 17.10 -1.30
CA SER A 70 28.94 18.23 -0.57
C SER A 70 29.84 19.45 -0.77
N LEU A 71 29.22 20.61 -0.93
CA LEU A 71 29.89 21.90 -1.04
C LEU A 71 29.32 22.84 0.03
N ALA A 72 30.20 23.63 0.64
CA ALA A 72 29.82 24.76 1.47
C ALA A 72 30.59 26.00 1.00
N TRP A 73 29.88 27.12 0.87
CA TRP A 73 30.43 28.39 0.41
C TRP A 73 29.94 29.54 1.28
N SER A 74 30.87 30.35 1.76
CA SER A 74 30.58 31.60 2.47
C SER A 74 30.77 32.80 1.55
N SER A 75 29.81 33.73 1.57
CA SER A 75 29.92 34.94 0.77
C SER A 75 30.93 35.93 1.35
N SER A 76 31.68 36.60 0.48
CA SER A 76 32.63 37.67 0.85
C SER A 76 32.29 39.03 0.23
N TYR A 77 31.11 39.18 -0.37
CA TYR A 77 30.69 40.42 -1.02
C TYR A 77 30.54 41.56 0.00
N SER A 78 31.34 42.63 -0.15
CA SER A 78 31.29 43.83 0.69
C SER A 78 30.29 44.88 0.18
N ASP A 79 30.19 45.06 -1.15
CA ASP A 79 29.53 46.22 -1.75
C ASP A 79 28.48 45.84 -2.84
N GLY A 80 27.65 46.82 -3.21
CA GLY A 80 26.62 46.67 -4.24
C GLY A 80 25.39 45.86 -3.80
N PHE A 81 24.55 45.49 -4.77
CA PHE A 81 23.33 44.71 -4.52
C PHE A 81 23.62 43.36 -3.85
N LEU A 82 24.68 42.67 -4.31
CA LEU A 82 25.11 41.39 -3.73
C LEU A 82 25.70 41.54 -2.33
N GLY A 83 26.40 42.64 -2.03
CA GLY A 83 26.83 42.98 -0.67
C GLY A 83 25.64 43.17 0.28
N ARG A 84 24.55 43.81 -0.17
CA ARG A 84 23.31 43.92 0.62
C ARG A 84 22.60 42.56 0.77
N LEU A 85 22.52 41.80 -0.32
CA LEU A 85 21.77 40.54 -0.36
C LEU A 85 22.49 39.38 0.36
N PHE A 86 23.82 39.34 0.40
CA PHE A 86 24.60 38.23 0.98
C PHE A 86 25.52 38.65 2.13
N GLY A 87 26.10 39.85 2.06
CA GLY A 87 27.03 40.36 3.07
C GLY A 87 28.34 39.57 3.15
N SER A 88 29.42 40.24 3.56
CA SER A 88 30.71 39.57 3.76
C SER A 88 30.70 38.79 5.07
N GLY A 89 30.89 37.48 4.99
CA GLY A 89 30.90 36.55 6.13
C GLY A 89 29.53 36.27 6.77
N LYS A 90 28.44 36.85 6.24
CA LYS A 90 27.10 36.77 6.87
C LYS A 90 26.18 35.71 6.28
N THR A 91 26.49 35.18 5.09
CA THR A 91 25.70 34.15 4.44
C THR A 91 26.56 32.93 4.11
N VAL A 92 26.05 31.74 4.42
CA VAL A 92 26.64 30.45 4.07
C VAL A 92 25.62 29.67 3.26
N THR A 93 26.04 29.21 2.09
CA THR A 93 25.25 28.29 1.25
C THR A 93 25.87 26.90 1.33
N ARG A 94 25.05 25.86 1.50
CA ARG A 94 25.51 24.47 1.46
C ARG A 94 24.65 23.69 0.48
N ALA A 95 25.28 22.74 -0.21
CA ALA A 95 24.59 21.81 -1.10
C ALA A 95 25.19 20.42 -0.93
N GLY A 96 24.34 19.40 -0.95
CA GLY A 96 24.72 18.01 -0.83
C GLY A 96 23.98 17.13 -1.83
N PHE A 97 24.65 16.09 -2.29
CA PHE A 97 24.05 15.00 -3.06
C PHE A 97 24.70 13.67 -2.66
N GLY A 98 23.89 12.63 -2.53
CA GLY A 98 24.38 11.28 -2.28
C GLY A 98 23.40 10.21 -2.76
N ILE A 99 23.97 9.05 -3.13
CA ILE A 99 23.22 7.84 -3.43
C ILE A 99 23.40 6.87 -2.26
N TYR A 100 22.29 6.38 -1.73
CA TYR A 100 22.25 5.45 -0.60
C TYR A 100 21.54 4.17 -1.04
N TYR A 101 22.10 3.02 -0.73
CA TYR A 101 21.50 1.73 -1.03
C TYR A 101 20.82 1.15 0.20
N ASP A 102 19.69 0.50 -0.04
CA ASP A 102 18.96 -0.22 1.00
C ASP A 102 19.74 -1.47 1.45
N ARG A 103 19.44 -1.94 2.65
CA ARG A 103 19.95 -3.22 3.15
C ARG A 103 18.87 -4.27 2.97
N ILE A 104 19.11 -5.21 2.07
CA ILE A 104 18.26 -6.40 1.94
C ILE A 104 18.41 -7.21 3.24
N ASN A 105 17.31 -7.50 3.91
CA ASN A 105 17.29 -8.34 5.10
C ASN A 105 17.23 -9.84 4.71
N ASP A 106 17.49 -10.72 5.67
CA ASP A 106 17.44 -12.16 5.43
C ASP A 106 16.02 -12.66 5.16
N VAL A 107 14.99 -11.97 5.65
CA VAL A 107 13.58 -12.28 5.32
C VAL A 107 13.37 -12.24 3.80
N GLN A 108 13.86 -11.18 3.13
CA GLN A 108 13.68 -10.99 1.69
C GLN A 108 14.56 -11.92 0.84
N SER A 109 15.79 -12.17 1.27
CA SER A 109 16.77 -12.92 0.47
C SER A 109 16.83 -14.41 0.77
N VAL A 110 16.33 -14.83 1.95
CA VAL A 110 16.40 -16.21 2.44
C VAL A 110 15.01 -16.81 2.69
N GLU A 111 14.21 -16.17 3.55
CA GLU A 111 12.94 -16.74 4.06
C GLU A 111 11.82 -16.76 3.01
N ILE A 112 11.54 -15.62 2.35
CA ILE A 112 10.49 -15.52 1.32
C ILE A 112 10.60 -16.61 0.24
N PRO A 113 11.77 -16.82 -0.42
CA PRO A 113 11.90 -17.87 -1.44
C PRO A 113 11.91 -19.31 -0.87
N GLN A 114 12.00 -19.51 0.45
CA GLN A 114 11.81 -20.84 1.07
C GLN A 114 10.33 -21.24 1.16
N PHE A 115 9.41 -20.27 1.31
CA PHE A 115 7.95 -20.50 1.34
C PHE A 115 7.34 -20.84 -0.02
N GLY A 116 8.16 -21.09 -1.05
CA GLY A 116 7.72 -21.71 -2.30
C GLY A 116 7.58 -23.22 -2.18
N VAL A 117 7.13 -23.86 -3.26
CA VAL A 117 7.01 -25.32 -3.36
C VAL A 117 8.39 -25.98 -3.22
N GLY A 118 8.45 -27.06 -2.43
CA GLY A 118 9.68 -27.82 -2.14
C GLY A 118 10.01 -27.90 -0.65
N PHE A 119 10.65 -26.87 -0.09
CA PHE A 119 11.38 -26.99 1.19
C PHE A 119 10.59 -26.52 2.41
N ALA A 120 9.91 -25.36 2.33
CA ALA A 120 9.00 -24.88 3.37
C ALA A 120 7.58 -24.68 2.83
N GLN A 121 7.19 -25.54 1.88
CA GLN A 121 5.86 -25.56 1.29
C GLN A 121 4.80 -25.86 2.36
N THR A 122 3.69 -25.14 2.32
CA THR A 122 2.53 -25.50 3.15
C THR A 122 1.89 -26.76 2.58
N LEU A 123 1.79 -27.82 3.37
CA LEU A 123 1.04 -29.01 2.96
C LEU A 123 -0.46 -28.72 3.04
N VAL A 124 -1.12 -28.88 1.92
CA VAL A 124 -2.54 -28.58 1.78
C VAL A 124 -3.25 -29.89 1.58
N GLN A 125 -4.26 -30.14 2.42
CA GLN A 125 -5.14 -31.26 2.23
C GLN A 125 -6.53 -30.77 1.90
N LYS A 126 -7.02 -31.19 0.74
CA LYS A 126 -8.42 -31.00 0.36
C LYS A 126 -9.28 -31.80 1.33
N SER A 127 -10.09 -31.12 2.14
CA SER A 127 -11.06 -31.80 3.01
C SER A 127 -12.02 -32.64 2.16
N PRO A 128 -12.47 -33.82 2.65
CA PRO A 128 -13.54 -34.55 1.99
C PRO A 128 -14.76 -33.64 1.87
N LEU A 129 -15.46 -33.74 0.74
CA LEU A 129 -16.71 -33.02 0.56
C LEU A 129 -17.70 -33.58 1.59
N CYS A 130 -18.21 -32.77 2.52
CA CYS A 130 -19.35 -33.13 3.38
C CYS A 130 -20.59 -32.40 2.82
N ASN A 131 -21.67 -33.13 2.57
CA ASN A 131 -22.95 -32.55 2.20
C ASN A 131 -23.82 -32.36 3.44
N VAL A 132 -24.92 -31.62 3.28
CA VAL A 132 -25.89 -31.31 4.35
C VAL A 132 -26.54 -32.53 5.00
N ASN A 133 -26.37 -33.72 4.41
CA ASN A 133 -26.87 -34.98 4.98
C ASN A 133 -25.78 -35.73 5.76
N GLY A 134 -24.58 -35.13 5.88
CA GLY A 134 -23.34 -35.76 6.35
C GLY A 134 -22.92 -37.00 5.56
N ALA A 135 -23.53 -37.22 4.40
CA ALA A 135 -23.34 -38.36 3.54
C ALA A 135 -22.50 -37.97 2.33
N SER A 136 -21.19 -37.82 2.51
CA SER A 136 -20.31 -37.81 1.35
C SER A 136 -18.89 -38.30 1.66
N ALA A 137 -18.57 -39.41 0.98
CA ALA A 137 -17.28 -39.88 0.46
C ALA A 137 -16.00 -39.85 1.33
N GLY A 138 -16.04 -39.52 2.62
CA GLY A 138 -14.83 -39.51 3.45
C GLY A 138 -15.08 -39.67 4.95
N ALA A 139 -14.06 -40.18 5.64
CA ALA A 139 -14.03 -40.19 7.09
C ALA A 139 -14.14 -38.75 7.66
N ASN A 140 -14.76 -38.60 8.84
CA ASN A 140 -14.91 -37.34 9.59
C ASN A 140 -16.03 -36.36 9.18
N CYS A 141 -16.94 -36.74 8.27
CA CYS A 141 -18.24 -36.07 8.13
C CYS A 141 -19.24 -36.62 9.17
N ASN A 142 -20.11 -35.77 9.73
CA ASN A 142 -21.11 -36.20 10.69
C ASN A 142 -22.46 -36.51 10.03
N ALA A 143 -22.65 -37.75 9.60
CA ALA A 143 -23.93 -38.23 9.07
C ALA A 143 -25.10 -38.16 10.07
N ALA A 144 -24.81 -38.14 11.39
CA ALA A 144 -25.85 -38.16 12.42
C ALA A 144 -26.56 -36.82 12.62
N ALA A 145 -25.99 -35.71 12.15
CA ALA A 145 -26.61 -34.39 12.21
C ALA A 145 -27.85 -34.26 11.28
N GLY A 146 -27.92 -35.08 10.22
CA GLY A 146 -28.99 -35.03 9.23
C GLY A 146 -29.12 -33.65 8.54
N THR A 147 -30.20 -33.46 7.78
CA THR A 147 -30.46 -32.23 6.99
C THR A 147 -30.70 -30.97 7.81
N ASN A 148 -30.99 -31.11 9.11
CA ASN A 148 -31.54 -30.04 9.94
C ASN A 148 -30.46 -29.27 10.73
N ASP A 149 -29.22 -29.78 10.75
CA ASP A 149 -28.09 -29.13 11.39
C ASP A 149 -26.90 -29.06 10.42
N ILE A 150 -26.95 -28.05 9.55
CA ILE A 150 -25.91 -27.81 8.53
C ILE A 150 -24.53 -27.63 9.19
N GLY A 151 -24.47 -26.94 10.34
CA GLY A 151 -23.24 -26.75 11.10
C GLY A 151 -22.73 -28.06 11.71
N GLY A 152 -23.63 -28.91 12.19
CA GLY A 152 -23.34 -30.23 12.75
C GLY A 152 -22.92 -31.26 11.71
N SER A 153 -23.35 -31.13 10.44
CA SER A 153 -23.07 -32.06 9.33
C SER A 153 -21.71 -31.85 8.64
N GLY A 154 -20.97 -30.80 9.03
CA GLY A 154 -19.71 -30.40 8.42
C GLY A 154 -18.53 -31.35 8.68
N PHE A 155 -17.41 -31.06 8.01
CA PHE A 155 -16.12 -31.72 8.28
C PHE A 155 -15.62 -31.33 9.67
N ARG A 156 -15.35 -32.31 10.54
CA ARG A 156 -14.92 -32.07 11.92
C ARG A 156 -13.47 -32.46 12.14
N VAL A 157 -12.72 -31.56 12.75
CA VAL A 157 -11.33 -31.74 13.18
C VAL A 157 -11.26 -31.58 14.69
N GLY A 158 -10.65 -32.53 15.38
CA GLY A 158 -10.44 -32.47 16.82
C GLY A 158 -11.57 -33.16 17.59
N VAL A 159 -12.66 -32.41 17.86
CA VAL A 159 -13.73 -32.79 18.82
C VAL A 159 -14.14 -34.26 18.71
N ASP A 160 -14.43 -34.72 17.50
CA ASP A 160 -14.79 -36.10 17.19
C ASP A 160 -14.49 -36.50 15.73
N GLY A 161 -13.55 -35.80 15.10
CA GLY A 161 -13.02 -36.14 13.78
C GLY A 161 -11.50 -36.06 13.76
N THR A 162 -10.86 -36.96 13.01
CA THR A 162 -9.40 -37.00 12.88
C THR A 162 -8.91 -35.93 11.90
N ILE A 163 -7.71 -35.39 12.14
CA ILE A 163 -6.99 -34.64 11.11
C ILE A 163 -6.35 -35.66 10.20
N PRO A 164 -6.78 -35.80 8.93
CA PRO A 164 -6.01 -36.59 8.00
C PRO A 164 -4.74 -35.77 7.74
N VAL A 165 -3.58 -36.32 8.12
CA VAL A 165 -2.29 -35.69 7.81
C VAL A 165 -1.86 -36.26 6.47
N PRO A 166 -1.70 -35.43 5.43
CA PRO A 166 -1.32 -35.94 4.11
C PRO A 166 0.06 -36.58 4.20
N GLY A 167 0.21 -37.75 3.56
CA GLY A 167 1.53 -38.35 3.37
C GLY A 167 2.41 -37.42 2.54
N PHE A 168 3.72 -37.45 2.75
CA PHE A 168 4.69 -36.66 1.99
C PHE A 168 5.00 -37.37 0.66
N PRO A 169 4.45 -36.93 -0.49
CA PRO A 169 4.73 -37.60 -1.75
C PRO A 169 6.18 -37.34 -2.16
N THR A 170 6.86 -38.37 -2.68
CA THR A 170 8.14 -38.17 -3.37
C THR A 170 7.87 -37.40 -4.67
N VAL A 171 8.45 -36.21 -4.79
CA VAL A 171 8.36 -35.37 -5.99
C VAL A 171 9.68 -35.34 -6.75
N THR A 172 9.60 -35.25 -8.07
CA THR A 172 10.76 -35.03 -8.94
C THR A 172 10.91 -33.54 -9.27
N SER A 173 12.14 -33.10 -9.47
CA SER A 173 12.45 -31.72 -9.84
C SER A 173 12.47 -31.55 -11.37
N PRO A 174 11.93 -30.44 -11.91
CA PRO A 174 11.23 -29.37 -11.20
C PRO A 174 9.84 -29.84 -10.71
N VAL A 175 9.44 -29.38 -9.53
CA VAL A 175 8.16 -29.78 -8.92
C VAL A 175 7.06 -29.00 -9.60
N LYS A 176 6.18 -29.68 -10.33
CA LYS A 176 4.99 -29.09 -10.96
C LYS A 176 3.77 -29.33 -10.05
N PRO A 177 3.18 -28.30 -9.44
CA PRO A 177 1.94 -28.48 -8.69
C PRO A 177 0.82 -28.96 -9.62
N ALA A 178 -0.04 -29.83 -9.12
CA ALA A 178 -1.22 -30.29 -9.85
C ALA A 178 -2.20 -29.14 -10.11
N SER A 179 -2.96 -29.22 -11.19
CA SER A 179 -4.13 -28.37 -11.41
C SER A 179 -5.41 -29.20 -11.21
N PRO A 180 -6.43 -28.70 -10.50
CA PRO A 180 -6.45 -27.44 -9.75
C PRO A 180 -5.83 -27.58 -8.34
N PHE A 181 -5.11 -26.54 -7.91
CA PHE A 181 -4.67 -26.23 -6.55
C PHE A 181 -3.77 -27.27 -5.88
N GLY A 182 -2.76 -27.74 -6.61
CA GLY A 182 -1.65 -28.50 -6.04
C GLY A 182 -0.77 -27.68 -5.10
N GLU A 183 -0.89 -26.35 -5.14
CA GLU A 183 -0.31 -25.41 -4.19
C GLU A 183 -1.38 -24.43 -3.69
N PHE A 184 -1.29 -24.00 -2.44
CA PHE A 184 -2.26 -23.06 -1.87
C PHE A 184 -1.76 -21.62 -1.91
N LEU A 185 -0.50 -21.41 -1.56
CA LEU A 185 0.08 -20.07 -1.48
C LEU A 185 1.59 -20.19 -1.68
N SER A 186 2.10 -19.55 -2.73
CA SER A 186 3.51 -19.63 -3.06
C SER A 186 4.19 -18.28 -3.01
N PHE A 187 5.43 -18.29 -2.53
CA PHE A 187 6.33 -17.14 -2.55
C PHE A 187 7.58 -17.41 -3.38
N SER A 188 8.08 -16.36 -4.04
CA SER A 188 9.34 -16.39 -4.77
C SER A 188 9.97 -15.00 -4.80
N LEU A 189 11.26 -14.95 -5.12
CA LEU A 189 11.98 -13.70 -5.37
C LEU A 189 12.24 -13.59 -6.87
N ASP A 190 12.02 -12.39 -7.41
CA ASP A 190 12.34 -12.07 -8.78
C ASP A 190 13.85 -12.28 -9.03
N PRO A 191 14.26 -13.13 -9.99
CA PRO A 191 15.67 -13.35 -10.29
C PRO A 191 16.38 -12.07 -10.79
N SER A 192 15.61 -11.10 -11.27
CA SER A 192 16.09 -9.79 -11.71
C SER A 192 16.10 -8.74 -10.59
N PHE A 193 15.81 -9.13 -9.34
CA PHE A 193 15.77 -8.24 -8.17
C PHE A 193 17.05 -7.41 -8.03
N LYS A 194 16.89 -6.11 -7.79
CA LYS A 194 17.98 -5.18 -7.50
C LYS A 194 17.77 -4.51 -6.15
N VAL A 195 18.88 -4.13 -5.53
CA VAL A 195 18.87 -3.39 -4.27
C VAL A 195 18.20 -2.03 -4.48
N GLY A 196 17.29 -1.68 -3.58
CA GLY A 196 16.64 -0.37 -3.58
C GLY A 196 17.65 0.74 -3.31
N ARG A 197 17.40 1.93 -3.86
CA ARG A 197 18.31 3.09 -3.68
C ARG A 197 17.55 4.37 -3.46
N SER A 198 18.12 5.26 -2.65
CA SER A 198 17.63 6.60 -2.38
C SER A 198 18.64 7.62 -2.87
N TYR A 199 18.20 8.49 -3.78
CA TYR A 199 18.94 9.71 -4.14
C TYR A 199 18.55 10.80 -3.15
N SER A 200 19.49 11.25 -2.32
CA SER A 200 19.26 12.35 -1.39
C SER A 200 19.99 13.59 -1.88
N PHE A 201 19.31 14.73 -1.83
CA PHE A 201 19.93 16.03 -2.09
C PHE A 201 19.39 17.06 -1.12
N ASP A 202 20.27 17.97 -0.74
CA ASP A 202 19.96 19.09 0.14
C ASP A 202 20.58 20.37 -0.40
N PHE A 203 19.92 21.48 -0.11
CA PHE A 203 20.41 22.82 -0.39
C PHE A 203 19.97 23.73 0.75
N THR A 204 20.91 24.42 1.41
CA THR A 204 20.61 25.32 2.53
C THR A 204 21.28 26.66 2.34
N VAL A 205 20.59 27.72 2.73
CA VAL A 205 21.14 29.08 2.81
C VAL A 205 20.89 29.58 4.23
N GLN A 206 21.97 29.82 4.95
CA GLN A 206 21.98 30.32 6.31
C GLN A 206 22.51 31.75 6.31
N ARG A 207 21.81 32.67 6.99
CA ARG A 207 22.13 34.09 7.03
C ARG A 207 22.02 34.65 8.45
N GLU A 208 23.03 35.40 8.86
CA GLU A 208 22.95 36.26 10.04
C GLU A 208 22.09 37.50 9.75
N LEU A 209 21.11 37.74 10.62
CA LEU A 209 20.21 38.88 10.58
C LEU A 209 20.48 39.82 11.77
N PRO A 210 20.14 41.11 11.66
CA PRO A 210 20.24 42.04 12.78
C PRO A 210 19.49 41.55 14.03
N GLY A 211 19.93 41.99 15.22
CA GLY A 211 19.27 41.65 16.48
C GLY A 211 19.57 40.25 17.00
N ASN A 212 20.79 39.76 16.77
CA ASN A 212 21.25 38.43 17.19
C ASN A 212 20.39 37.28 16.64
N MET A 213 19.95 37.43 15.39
CA MET A 213 19.10 36.47 14.70
C MET A 213 19.86 35.71 13.62
N LEU A 214 19.45 34.47 13.38
CA LEU A 214 19.96 33.59 12.36
C LEU A 214 18.78 32.97 11.63
N MET A 215 18.73 33.16 10.31
CA MET A 215 17.73 32.54 9.45
C MET A 215 18.40 31.45 8.61
N GLU A 216 17.73 30.31 8.48
CA GLU A 216 18.12 29.25 7.55
C GLU A 216 16.91 28.85 6.70
N ILE A 217 17.11 28.79 5.39
CA ILE A 217 16.15 28.24 4.44
C ILE A 217 16.79 27.01 3.83
N GLY A 218 16.12 25.88 3.90
CA GLY A 218 16.58 24.62 3.35
C GLY A 218 15.60 24.02 2.35
N TYR A 219 16.13 23.25 1.43
CA TYR A 219 15.40 22.33 0.57
C TYR A 219 16.01 20.94 0.74
N ILE A 220 15.15 19.94 0.93
CA ILE A 220 15.53 18.54 1.08
C ILE A 220 14.71 17.75 0.06
N GLY A 221 15.36 16.91 -0.72
CA GLY A 221 14.66 15.93 -1.53
C GLY A 221 15.26 14.53 -1.39
N ARG A 222 14.38 13.54 -1.44
CA ARG A 222 14.72 12.11 -1.43
C ARG A 222 13.91 11.40 -2.49
N LEU A 223 14.58 10.68 -3.38
CA LEU A 223 13.96 9.92 -4.44
C LEU A 223 14.32 8.44 -4.24
N GLY A 224 13.38 7.66 -3.72
CA GLY A 224 13.46 6.21 -3.62
C GLY A 224 13.18 5.57 -4.98
N ARG A 225 14.08 4.71 -5.44
CA ARG A 225 13.99 3.96 -6.69
C ARG A 225 14.28 2.51 -6.45
N SER A 226 13.63 1.67 -7.23
CA SER A 226 13.80 0.23 -7.17
C SER A 226 13.46 -0.36 -5.79
N LEU A 227 12.47 0.20 -5.09
CA LEU A 227 12.13 -0.23 -3.74
C LEU A 227 11.43 -1.60 -3.76
N PRO A 228 11.59 -2.42 -2.70
CA PRO A 228 11.09 -3.79 -2.68
C PRO A 228 9.59 -3.88 -2.44
N ASN A 229 8.86 -4.55 -3.33
CA ASN A 229 7.42 -4.84 -3.19
C ASN A 229 7.08 -6.19 -3.85
N SER A 230 5.83 -6.62 -3.86
CA SER A 230 5.39 -7.90 -4.40
C SER A 230 4.36 -7.70 -5.51
N ILE A 231 4.49 -8.49 -6.58
CA ILE A 231 3.44 -8.68 -7.57
C ILE A 231 2.83 -10.07 -7.38
N ASP A 232 1.59 -10.24 -7.81
CA ASP A 232 0.97 -11.55 -8.00
C ASP A 232 1.05 -11.97 -9.47
N PHE A 233 1.64 -13.12 -9.77
CA PHE A 233 1.57 -13.70 -11.12
C PHE A 233 0.14 -14.08 -11.51
N ASP A 234 -0.71 -14.40 -10.54
CA ASP A 234 -2.11 -14.70 -10.83
C ASP A 234 -3.01 -13.47 -10.97
N SER A 235 -2.42 -12.29 -11.10
CA SER A 235 -3.19 -11.05 -11.29
C SER A 235 -4.18 -11.16 -12.45
N SER A 236 -5.45 -10.86 -12.17
CA SER A 236 -6.57 -11.03 -13.10
C SER A 236 -6.49 -10.00 -14.23
N PRO A 237 -6.53 -10.43 -15.51
CA PRO A 237 -6.31 -9.56 -16.66
C PRO A 237 -7.54 -8.69 -16.99
N TYR A 238 -7.77 -7.63 -16.21
CA TYR A 238 -8.91 -6.71 -16.40
C TYR A 238 -8.93 -5.99 -17.76
N MET A 239 -7.82 -5.98 -18.49
CA MET A 239 -7.71 -5.43 -19.86
C MET A 239 -8.07 -6.43 -20.97
N LEU A 240 -8.54 -7.63 -20.63
CA LEU A 240 -8.86 -8.68 -21.61
C LEU A 240 -9.86 -8.16 -22.65
N LYS A 241 -9.50 -8.28 -23.93
CA LYS A 241 -10.36 -7.92 -25.05
C LYS A 241 -11.09 -9.15 -25.58
N ASP A 242 -12.40 -9.09 -25.73
CA ASP A 242 -13.13 -10.10 -26.49
C ASP A 242 -12.85 -9.92 -27.99
N GLN A 243 -12.37 -10.97 -28.65
CA GLN A 243 -12.00 -10.90 -30.07
C GLN A 243 -13.22 -10.78 -30.98
N ALA A 244 -14.36 -11.36 -30.58
CA ALA A 244 -15.56 -11.41 -31.42
C ALA A 244 -16.31 -10.06 -31.43
N SER A 245 -16.54 -9.46 -30.27
CA SER A 245 -17.24 -8.16 -30.17
C SER A 245 -16.32 -6.95 -30.17
N GLY A 246 -15.03 -7.13 -29.86
CA GLY A 246 -14.09 -6.03 -29.62
C GLY A 246 -14.26 -5.33 -28.27
N GLN A 247 -15.28 -5.70 -27.48
CA GLN A 247 -15.52 -5.18 -26.13
C GLN A 247 -14.42 -5.64 -25.18
N THR A 248 -13.97 -4.79 -24.26
CA THR A 248 -13.06 -5.20 -23.19
C THR A 248 -13.82 -5.63 -21.93
N PHE A 249 -13.17 -6.45 -21.09
CA PHE A 249 -13.71 -6.83 -19.79
C PHE A 249 -14.11 -5.60 -18.98
N ALA A 250 -13.22 -4.60 -18.89
CA ALA A 250 -13.49 -3.37 -18.14
C ALA A 250 -14.77 -2.66 -18.62
N GLN A 251 -15.00 -2.59 -19.94
CA GLN A 251 -16.23 -2.00 -20.49
C GLN A 251 -17.48 -2.79 -20.11
N ALA A 252 -17.43 -4.13 -20.23
CA ALA A 252 -18.55 -4.99 -19.87
C ALA A 252 -18.84 -4.96 -18.36
N PHE A 253 -17.78 -5.02 -17.55
CA PHE A 253 -17.85 -4.98 -16.09
C PHE A 253 -18.46 -3.67 -15.60
N ASP A 254 -17.99 -2.53 -16.10
CA ASP A 254 -18.51 -1.21 -15.69
C ASP A 254 -19.98 -1.04 -16.08
N ALA A 255 -20.38 -1.51 -17.28
CA ALA A 255 -21.77 -1.45 -17.74
C ALA A 255 -22.71 -2.26 -16.86
N VAL A 256 -22.28 -3.44 -16.38
CA VAL A 256 -23.07 -4.29 -15.48
C VAL A 256 -23.05 -3.73 -14.06
N ALA A 257 -21.88 -3.31 -13.56
CA ALA A 257 -21.74 -2.73 -12.22
C ALA A 257 -22.60 -1.47 -12.06
N ALA A 258 -22.73 -0.65 -13.10
CA ALA A 258 -23.63 0.52 -13.10
C ALA A 258 -25.10 0.12 -12.95
N GLN A 259 -25.55 -0.91 -13.68
CA GLN A 259 -26.93 -1.42 -13.59
C GLN A 259 -27.22 -2.05 -12.22
N VAL A 260 -26.27 -2.83 -11.68
CA VAL A 260 -26.38 -3.43 -10.35
C VAL A 260 -26.43 -2.34 -9.27
N SER A 261 -25.59 -1.29 -9.39
CA SER A 261 -25.59 -0.15 -8.46
C SER A 261 -26.89 0.66 -8.54
N ALA A 262 -27.51 0.72 -9.72
CA ALA A 262 -28.82 1.33 -9.93
C ALA A 262 -29.99 0.44 -9.45
N HIS A 263 -29.71 -0.72 -8.84
CA HIS A 263 -30.71 -1.68 -8.41
C HIS A 263 -31.62 -2.16 -9.55
N THR A 264 -31.10 -2.22 -10.78
CA THR A 264 -31.82 -2.75 -11.93
C THR A 264 -32.22 -4.21 -11.66
N PRO A 265 -33.50 -4.59 -11.84
CA PRO A 265 -33.94 -5.97 -11.68
C PRO A 265 -33.14 -6.92 -12.58
N LEU A 266 -32.80 -8.11 -12.07
CA LEU A 266 -31.94 -9.09 -12.76
C LEU A 266 -32.36 -9.36 -14.21
N ALA A 267 -33.66 -9.55 -14.44
CA ALA A 267 -34.22 -9.82 -15.77
C ALA A 267 -34.02 -8.67 -16.77
N ASN A 268 -33.83 -7.44 -16.28
CA ASN A 268 -33.64 -6.23 -17.09
C ASN A 268 -32.16 -5.85 -17.25
N ILE A 269 -31.23 -6.62 -16.67
CA ILE A 269 -29.81 -6.36 -16.86
C ILE A 269 -29.44 -6.70 -18.30
N ALA A 270 -28.91 -5.70 -19.01
CA ALA A 270 -28.52 -5.79 -20.40
C ALA A 270 -27.33 -6.77 -20.57
N PRO A 271 -27.47 -7.81 -21.40
CA PRO A 271 -26.38 -8.74 -21.72
C PRO A 271 -25.16 -8.00 -22.28
N GLN A 272 -23.96 -8.40 -21.85
CA GLN A 272 -22.71 -7.85 -22.38
C GLN A 272 -22.07 -8.85 -23.32
N PRO A 273 -21.78 -8.48 -24.59
CA PRO A 273 -21.11 -9.35 -25.55
C PRO A 273 -19.87 -10.06 -25.01
N TRP A 274 -19.06 -9.38 -24.19
CA TRP A 274 -17.90 -9.98 -23.55
C TRP A 274 -18.30 -11.20 -22.69
N PHE A 275 -19.27 -11.08 -21.78
CA PHE A 275 -19.65 -12.20 -20.90
C PHE A 275 -20.31 -13.32 -21.68
N GLU A 276 -21.14 -13.00 -22.68
CA GLU A 276 -21.80 -14.01 -23.51
C GLU A 276 -20.78 -14.82 -24.33
N ASN A 277 -19.74 -14.17 -24.86
CA ASN A 277 -18.71 -14.83 -25.67
C ASN A 277 -17.66 -15.57 -24.83
N GLN A 278 -17.30 -15.03 -23.66
CA GLN A 278 -16.29 -15.64 -22.79
C GLN A 278 -16.85 -16.77 -21.91
N LEU A 279 -18.16 -16.92 -21.82
CA LEU A 279 -18.83 -17.99 -21.04
C LEU A 279 -19.97 -18.62 -21.87
N PRO A 280 -19.66 -19.27 -23.00
CA PRO A 280 -20.67 -19.82 -23.89
C PRO A 280 -21.51 -20.90 -23.17
N GLY A 281 -22.84 -20.79 -23.26
CA GLY A 281 -23.75 -21.77 -22.68
C GLY A 281 -23.86 -21.74 -21.15
N PHE A 282 -23.25 -20.75 -20.48
CA PHE A 282 -23.18 -20.70 -19.02
C PHE A 282 -24.56 -20.65 -18.32
N GLY A 283 -25.50 -19.84 -18.82
CA GLY A 283 -26.87 -19.79 -18.29
C GLY A 283 -27.64 -21.10 -18.48
N ALA A 284 -27.42 -21.80 -19.60
CA ALA A 284 -28.09 -23.05 -19.95
C ALA A 284 -27.40 -24.32 -19.42
N SER A 285 -26.18 -24.20 -18.86
CA SER A 285 -25.39 -25.36 -18.45
C SER A 285 -25.93 -26.00 -17.16
N SER A 286 -26.40 -27.24 -17.24
CA SER A 286 -26.80 -28.07 -16.09
C SER A 286 -25.59 -28.81 -15.50
N ALA A 287 -24.46 -28.12 -15.33
CA ALA A 287 -23.26 -28.78 -14.80
C ALA A 287 -23.57 -29.40 -13.43
N SER A 288 -23.26 -30.69 -13.25
CA SER A 288 -23.39 -31.39 -11.97
C SER A 288 -22.02 -31.47 -11.31
N GLY A 289 -21.88 -30.95 -10.09
CA GLY A 289 -20.65 -30.99 -9.31
C GLY A 289 -20.70 -30.09 -8.08
N PRO A 290 -19.78 -30.26 -7.11
CA PRO A 290 -19.77 -29.50 -5.85
C PRO A 290 -19.66 -27.98 -6.04
N PHE A 291 -19.23 -27.52 -7.21
CA PHE A 291 -19.10 -26.10 -7.56
C PHE A 291 -20.15 -25.61 -8.56
N ALA A 292 -21.15 -26.44 -8.89
CA ALA A 292 -22.15 -26.10 -9.90
C ALA A 292 -23.46 -25.52 -9.34
N GLN A 293 -23.53 -25.29 -8.03
CA GLN A 293 -24.71 -24.69 -7.41
C GLN A 293 -24.96 -23.27 -7.97
N GLY A 294 -26.14 -23.05 -8.53
CA GLY A 294 -26.54 -21.78 -9.16
C GLY A 294 -26.32 -21.69 -10.67
N ARG A 295 -25.85 -22.77 -11.32
CA ARG A 295 -25.94 -22.93 -12.78
C ARG A 295 -27.23 -23.66 -13.15
N GLY A 296 -27.87 -23.25 -14.25
CA GLY A 296 -29.01 -23.99 -14.81
C GLY A 296 -30.36 -23.27 -14.78
N ASP A 297 -30.38 -21.94 -14.76
CA ASP A 297 -31.55 -21.23 -15.27
C ASP A 297 -31.33 -20.93 -16.77
N PRO A 298 -31.83 -21.77 -17.68
CA PRO A 298 -31.65 -21.58 -19.12
C PRO A 298 -32.36 -20.32 -19.65
N THR A 299 -33.16 -19.65 -18.81
CA THR A 299 -33.83 -18.39 -19.17
C THR A 299 -32.91 -17.17 -19.01
N LEU A 300 -31.78 -17.31 -18.30
CA LEU A 300 -30.83 -16.22 -18.06
C LEU A 300 -29.69 -16.22 -19.09
N THR A 301 -29.25 -15.03 -19.47
CA THR A 301 -28.01 -14.88 -20.24
C THR A 301 -26.78 -15.13 -19.36
N ALA A 302 -25.59 -15.30 -19.95
CA ALA A 302 -24.36 -15.50 -19.16
C ALA A 302 -24.10 -14.30 -18.23
N THR A 303 -24.34 -13.08 -18.72
CA THR A 303 -24.25 -11.84 -17.93
C THR A 303 -25.17 -11.88 -16.71
N GLN A 304 -26.44 -12.25 -16.91
CA GLN A 304 -27.43 -12.28 -15.83
C GLN A 304 -27.10 -13.38 -14.82
N CYS A 305 -26.71 -14.57 -15.27
CA CYS A 305 -26.26 -15.67 -14.41
C CYS A 305 -25.02 -15.28 -13.57
N LEU A 306 -24.07 -14.54 -14.16
CA LEU A 306 -22.94 -13.99 -13.40
C LEU A 306 -23.40 -12.99 -12.34
N VAL A 307 -24.35 -12.11 -12.64
CA VAL A 307 -24.87 -11.14 -11.66
C VAL A 307 -25.63 -11.84 -10.53
N SER A 308 -26.45 -12.86 -10.84
CA SER A 308 -27.18 -13.57 -9.78
C SER A 308 -26.25 -14.26 -8.78
N ARG A 309 -25.07 -14.72 -9.23
CA ARG A 309 -24.06 -15.36 -8.37
C ARG A 309 -23.11 -14.36 -7.71
N ASN A 310 -22.72 -13.31 -8.44
CA ASN A 310 -21.63 -12.41 -8.08
C ASN A 310 -22.09 -10.95 -7.94
N GLY A 311 -23.37 -10.68 -7.68
CA GLY A 311 -23.92 -9.34 -7.54
C GLY A 311 -23.15 -8.49 -6.53
N GLY A 312 -22.73 -9.08 -5.40
CA GLY A 312 -21.86 -8.44 -4.42
C GLY A 312 -20.49 -8.04 -4.97
N ALA A 313 -19.90 -8.83 -5.88
CA ALA A 313 -18.64 -8.48 -6.54
C ALA A 313 -18.79 -7.31 -7.52
N PHE A 314 -19.91 -7.23 -8.25
CA PHE A 314 -20.22 -6.07 -9.08
C PHE A 314 -20.47 -4.80 -8.24
N GLN A 315 -21.19 -4.93 -7.13
CA GLN A 315 -21.41 -3.81 -6.18
C GLN A 315 -20.10 -3.33 -5.55
N ALA A 316 -19.27 -4.27 -5.08
CA ALA A 316 -17.98 -3.97 -4.45
C ALA A 316 -16.87 -3.62 -5.46
N ARG A 317 -17.15 -3.69 -6.77
CA ARG A 317 -16.17 -3.54 -7.86
C ARG A 317 -14.95 -4.46 -7.68
N SER A 318 -15.20 -5.71 -7.31
CA SER A 318 -14.17 -6.72 -7.05
C SER A 318 -13.88 -7.53 -8.31
N VAL A 319 -12.85 -7.12 -9.07
CA VAL A 319 -12.42 -7.82 -10.29
C VAL A 319 -11.95 -9.25 -9.97
N ASN A 320 -11.15 -9.41 -8.93
CA ASN A 320 -10.56 -10.69 -8.55
C ASN A 320 -11.62 -11.75 -8.25
N ALA A 321 -12.61 -11.44 -7.38
CA ALA A 321 -13.69 -12.37 -7.07
C ALA A 321 -14.45 -12.84 -8.33
N LEU A 322 -14.68 -11.93 -9.28
CA LEU A 322 -15.34 -12.28 -10.54
C LEU A 322 -14.44 -13.18 -11.40
N PHE A 323 -13.15 -12.87 -11.55
CA PHE A 323 -12.22 -13.69 -12.32
C PHE A 323 -11.96 -15.07 -11.70
N GLN A 324 -11.92 -15.17 -10.37
CA GLN A 324 -11.85 -16.47 -9.68
C GLN A 324 -13.09 -17.31 -9.97
N SER A 325 -14.30 -16.74 -9.84
CA SER A 325 -15.55 -17.44 -10.20
C SER A 325 -15.53 -17.88 -11.68
N MET A 326 -15.21 -16.95 -12.59
CA MET A 326 -15.19 -17.22 -14.03
C MET A 326 -14.13 -18.24 -14.42
N GLY A 327 -12.98 -18.29 -13.72
CA GLY A 327 -11.92 -19.27 -13.99
C GLY A 327 -12.43 -20.70 -13.88
N PHE A 328 -13.16 -21.02 -12.80
CA PHE A 328 -13.82 -22.31 -12.64
C PHE A 328 -14.92 -22.55 -13.67
N ASP A 329 -15.69 -21.51 -13.95
CA ASP A 329 -16.79 -21.61 -14.90
C ASP A 329 -16.27 -21.94 -16.30
N ARG A 330 -15.13 -21.35 -16.69
CA ARG A 330 -14.44 -21.66 -17.94
C ARG A 330 -13.91 -23.09 -17.96
N GLU A 331 -13.21 -23.55 -16.93
CA GLU A 331 -12.72 -24.94 -16.91
C GLU A 331 -13.84 -25.97 -17.10
N LEU A 332 -14.99 -25.74 -16.45
CA LEU A 332 -16.15 -26.63 -16.55
C LEU A 332 -16.82 -26.59 -17.93
N LEU A 333 -16.65 -25.49 -18.68
CA LEU A 333 -17.06 -25.37 -20.08
C LEU A 333 -16.00 -25.90 -21.06
N GLY A 334 -14.89 -26.48 -20.57
CA GLY A 334 -13.78 -26.93 -21.40
C GLY A 334 -12.89 -25.80 -21.92
N GLU A 335 -13.05 -24.60 -21.36
CA GLU A 335 -12.35 -23.38 -21.72
C GLU A 335 -11.15 -23.13 -20.80
N THR A 336 -10.09 -22.51 -21.31
CA THR A 336 -8.91 -22.16 -20.50
C THR A 336 -9.25 -21.04 -19.52
N ALA A 337 -8.98 -21.23 -18.22
CA ALA A 337 -9.09 -20.18 -17.21
C ALA A 337 -8.12 -19.01 -17.49
N TYR A 338 -8.44 -17.79 -17.04
CA TYR A 338 -7.53 -16.65 -17.20
C TYR A 338 -6.46 -16.56 -16.10
N ASN A 339 -6.76 -17.19 -14.98
CA ASN A 339 -5.89 -17.33 -13.84
C ASN A 339 -5.23 -18.72 -13.88
N ASN A 340 -4.01 -18.82 -13.36
CA ASN A 340 -3.32 -20.09 -13.20
C ASN A 340 -3.96 -20.84 -12.04
N LEU A 341 -4.47 -22.05 -12.33
CA LEU A 341 -5.19 -22.83 -11.35
C LEU A 341 -4.31 -23.84 -10.60
N GLN A 342 -2.99 -23.85 -10.81
CA GLN A 342 -2.07 -24.68 -10.02
C GLN A 342 -1.89 -24.14 -8.59
N VAL A 343 -2.08 -22.83 -8.38
CA VAL A 343 -1.97 -22.16 -7.07
C VAL A 343 -3.30 -21.51 -6.69
N PHE A 344 -3.80 -21.78 -5.49
CA PHE A 344 -5.15 -21.35 -5.10
C PHE A 344 -5.27 -19.87 -4.74
N LEU A 345 -4.46 -19.38 -3.82
CA LEU A 345 -4.60 -18.01 -3.32
C LEU A 345 -3.80 -17.02 -4.16
N ALA A 346 -2.47 -17.16 -4.18
CA ALA A 346 -1.60 -16.17 -4.81
C ALA A 346 -0.23 -16.74 -5.15
N LEU A 347 0.33 -16.23 -6.24
CA LEU A 347 1.71 -16.46 -6.65
C LEU A 347 2.53 -15.20 -6.38
N PHE A 348 2.98 -15.04 -5.14
CA PHE A 348 3.76 -13.89 -4.71
C PHE A 348 5.16 -13.92 -5.30
N VAL A 349 5.50 -12.88 -6.05
CA VAL A 349 6.87 -12.65 -6.51
C VAL A 349 7.35 -11.31 -5.98
N ARG A 350 8.31 -11.36 -5.05
CA ARG A 350 8.96 -10.16 -4.52
C ARG A 350 9.86 -9.57 -5.59
N THR A 351 9.62 -8.32 -5.94
CA THR A 351 10.34 -7.54 -6.96
C THR A 351 10.78 -6.18 -6.37
N HIS A 352 11.31 -5.30 -7.21
CA HIS A 352 12.04 -4.09 -6.84
C HIS A 352 11.61 -2.89 -7.71
N ILE A 353 10.32 -2.71 -7.96
CA ILE A 353 9.81 -1.71 -8.92
C ILE A 353 9.13 -0.51 -8.27
N ASP A 354 9.14 -0.42 -6.94
CA ASP A 354 8.49 0.67 -6.23
C ASP A 354 9.28 1.97 -6.22
N LEU A 355 8.54 3.06 -6.01
CA LEU A 355 9.04 4.43 -6.00
C LEU A 355 8.62 5.13 -4.71
N SER A 356 9.44 6.09 -4.29
CA SER A 356 9.06 7.05 -3.26
C SER A 356 9.68 8.39 -3.60
N ASN A 357 8.96 9.49 -3.37
CA ASN A 357 9.44 10.83 -3.61
C ASN A 357 9.05 11.72 -2.43
N TYR A 358 10.04 12.29 -1.77
CA TYR A 358 9.87 13.25 -0.68
C TYR A 358 10.55 14.56 -1.05
N HIS A 359 9.85 15.66 -0.88
CA HIS A 359 10.38 17.01 -1.04
C HIS A 359 9.94 17.88 0.14
N ALA A 360 10.87 18.64 0.71
CA ALA A 360 10.57 19.56 1.80
C ALA A 360 11.33 20.88 1.65
N ALA A 361 10.67 21.97 1.99
CA ALA A 361 11.27 23.25 2.29
C ALA A 361 11.26 23.47 3.79
N THR A 362 12.41 23.79 4.38
CA THR A 362 12.56 24.08 5.80
C THR A 362 12.89 25.55 5.98
N PHE A 363 12.33 26.15 7.02
CA PHE A 363 12.58 27.54 7.42
C PHE A 363 12.84 27.54 8.91
N THR A 364 14.03 27.96 9.30
CA THR A 364 14.42 28.07 10.70
C THR A 364 14.79 29.51 10.99
N LEU A 365 14.23 30.08 12.05
CA LEU A 365 14.63 31.38 12.57
C LEU A 365 14.98 31.23 14.05
N ARG A 366 16.25 31.50 14.36
CA ARG A 366 16.81 31.42 15.71
C ARG A 366 17.17 32.82 16.18
N LYS A 367 16.75 33.19 17.38
CA LYS A 367 17.21 34.39 18.07
C LYS A 367 17.98 33.99 19.32
N ARG A 368 19.25 34.40 19.40
CA ARG A 368 20.04 34.25 20.63
C ARG A 368 19.55 35.26 21.68
N PRO A 369 19.67 34.94 22.98
CA PRO A 369 19.24 35.81 24.07
C PRO A 369 19.70 37.26 23.85
N SER A 370 18.74 38.16 23.70
CA SER A 370 18.98 39.60 23.59
C SER A 370 17.70 40.36 23.89
N HIS A 371 17.82 41.42 24.69
CA HIS A 371 16.66 42.19 25.18
C HIS A 371 15.57 41.33 25.83
N GLY A 372 15.99 40.32 26.62
CA GLY A 372 15.09 39.39 27.32
C GLY A 372 14.44 38.32 26.43
N LEU A 373 14.62 38.35 25.10
CA LEU A 373 13.96 37.41 24.19
C LEU A 373 14.94 36.40 23.59
N GLN A 374 14.56 35.12 23.64
CA GLN A 374 15.16 34.01 22.95
C GLN A 374 14.05 33.19 22.27
N PHE A 375 14.27 32.74 21.04
CA PHE A 375 13.35 31.80 20.40
C PHE A 375 14.03 30.96 19.32
N ASP A 376 13.42 29.81 19.03
CA ASP A 376 13.65 28.99 17.86
C ASP A 376 12.32 28.67 17.18
N LEU A 377 12.16 29.15 15.95
CA LEU A 377 11.00 28.89 15.10
C LEU A 377 11.43 27.96 13.97
N ASN A 378 10.70 26.88 13.75
CA ASN A 378 10.95 25.90 12.69
C ASN A 378 9.67 25.63 11.93
N TYR A 379 9.68 25.83 10.63
CA TYR A 379 8.58 25.52 9.73
C TYR A 379 9.06 24.60 8.63
N THR A 380 8.35 23.49 8.41
CA THR A 380 8.58 22.56 7.31
C THR A 380 7.34 22.49 6.45
N PHE A 381 7.50 22.80 5.17
CA PHE A 381 6.51 22.54 4.14
C PHE A 381 6.97 21.34 3.32
N SER A 382 6.25 20.22 3.37
CA SER A 382 6.69 18.98 2.74
C SER A 382 5.61 18.28 1.92
N LYS A 383 6.05 17.37 1.06
CA LYS A 383 5.19 16.42 0.38
C LYS A 383 5.92 15.10 0.20
N SER A 384 5.30 14.04 0.69
CA SER A 384 5.73 12.65 0.53
C SER A 384 4.75 11.89 -0.36
N LEU A 385 5.27 11.17 -1.34
CA LEU A 385 4.51 10.35 -2.27
C LEU A 385 5.14 8.96 -2.39
N ASP A 386 4.34 7.90 -2.34
CA ASP A 386 4.76 6.51 -2.52
C ASP A 386 3.63 5.64 -3.09
N GLN A 387 3.90 4.37 -3.39
CA GLN A 387 2.91 3.42 -3.91
C GLN A 387 2.06 2.74 -2.83
N LEU A 388 2.42 2.77 -1.55
CA LEU A 388 1.80 1.83 -0.60
C LEU A 388 1.76 2.33 0.85
N GLY A 389 2.62 3.28 1.22
CA GLY A 389 2.86 3.70 2.59
C GLY A 389 3.27 2.56 3.54
N GLY A 390 3.54 1.37 3.00
CA GLY A 390 3.77 0.14 3.75
C GLY A 390 5.18 0.07 4.32
N VAL A 391 5.30 -0.55 5.49
CA VAL A 391 6.59 -0.88 6.10
C VAL A 391 7.15 -2.18 5.51
N GLN A 392 8.43 -2.46 5.75
CA GLN A 392 9.14 -3.62 5.20
C GLN A 392 8.43 -4.97 5.41
N ASN A 393 7.64 -5.09 6.49
CA ASN A 393 6.86 -6.29 6.86
C ASN A 393 5.47 -6.40 6.17
N ASN A 394 5.17 -5.59 5.15
CA ASN A 394 3.90 -5.75 4.43
C ASN A 394 3.96 -6.98 3.51
N ALA A 395 3.00 -7.89 3.68
CA ALA A 395 2.87 -9.13 2.92
C ALA A 395 1.76 -9.04 1.84
N GLY A 396 1.49 -7.84 1.31
CA GLY A 396 0.51 -7.64 0.25
C GLY A 396 1.14 -7.51 -1.14
N THR A 397 0.33 -7.69 -2.18
CA THR A 397 0.69 -7.43 -3.58
C THR A 397 0.13 -6.09 -4.06
N TYR A 398 0.55 -5.61 -5.23
CA TYR A 398 -0.13 -4.47 -5.83
C TYR A 398 -1.62 -4.77 -6.05
N ALA A 399 -2.44 -3.73 -5.94
CA ALA A 399 -3.86 -3.75 -6.34
C ALA A 399 -4.06 -4.27 -7.76
N SER A 400 -3.04 -4.06 -8.60
CA SER A 400 -2.92 -4.68 -9.90
C SER A 400 -1.46 -4.85 -10.27
N SER A 401 -1.01 -6.08 -10.48
CA SER A 401 0.38 -6.35 -10.91
C SER A 401 0.70 -5.73 -12.26
N PHE A 402 -0.32 -5.44 -13.09
CA PHE A 402 -0.16 -4.83 -14.41
C PHE A 402 0.10 -3.32 -14.40
N ASN A 403 -0.26 -2.64 -13.30
CA ASN A 403 -0.05 -1.21 -13.16
C ASN A 403 0.21 -0.81 -11.69
N PRO A 404 1.45 -0.95 -11.21
CA PRO A 404 1.88 -0.52 -9.88
C PRO A 404 1.57 0.95 -9.55
N ASN A 405 1.51 1.82 -10.57
CA ASN A 405 1.29 3.25 -10.38
C ASN A 405 -0.14 3.60 -9.97
N LEU A 406 -1.10 2.65 -10.00
CA LEU A 406 -2.45 2.89 -9.51
C LEU A 406 -2.48 3.31 -8.04
N GLN A 407 -1.52 2.84 -7.26
CA GLN A 407 -1.45 3.10 -5.83
C GLN A 407 -0.52 4.28 -5.48
N TYR A 408 0.08 4.91 -6.50
CA TYR A 408 0.98 6.04 -6.31
C TYR A 408 0.22 7.29 -5.82
N GLY A 409 0.46 7.67 -4.57
CA GLY A 409 -0.27 8.74 -3.91
C GLY A 409 0.47 9.32 -2.70
N PRO A 410 -0.17 10.23 -1.93
CA PRO A 410 0.39 10.72 -0.68
C PRO A 410 0.73 9.59 0.29
N SER A 411 1.96 9.58 0.80
CA SER A 411 2.37 8.64 1.86
C SER A 411 1.45 8.74 3.07
N LEU A 412 1.16 7.62 3.75
CA LEU A 412 0.28 7.62 4.94
C LEU A 412 0.80 8.50 6.10
N PHE A 413 2.11 8.77 6.13
CA PHE A 413 2.76 9.64 7.10
C PHE A 413 3.01 11.07 6.58
N ASP A 414 2.50 11.43 5.40
CA ASP A 414 2.69 12.75 4.80
C ASP A 414 2.07 13.86 5.67
N ARG A 415 2.91 14.79 6.13
CA ARG A 415 2.50 16.03 6.79
C ARG A 415 2.94 17.23 5.96
N THR A 416 1.96 17.91 5.37
CA THR A 416 2.23 19.06 4.49
C THR A 416 2.81 20.26 5.23
N HIS A 417 2.30 20.56 6.42
CA HIS A 417 2.74 21.68 7.25
C HIS A 417 3.13 21.17 8.63
N VAL A 418 4.34 21.52 9.08
CA VAL A 418 4.79 21.28 10.46
C VAL A 418 5.45 22.55 10.96
N PHE A 419 4.93 23.13 12.03
CA PHE A 419 5.45 24.30 12.71
C PHE A 419 5.76 23.95 14.16
N ASN A 420 6.97 24.29 14.60
CA ASN A 420 7.38 24.18 15.99
C ASN A 420 8.02 25.49 16.42
N ALA A 421 7.64 26.00 17.57
CA ALA A 421 8.21 27.19 18.16
C ALA A 421 8.52 26.92 19.63
N ILE A 422 9.72 27.29 20.05
CA ILE A 422 10.08 27.41 21.47
C ILE A 422 10.55 28.83 21.71
N PHE A 423 10.09 29.44 22.78
CA PHE A 423 10.50 30.80 23.13
C PHE A 423 10.62 30.96 24.64
N ASN A 424 11.55 31.83 25.05
CA ASN A 424 11.66 32.35 26.39
C ASN A 424 11.71 33.87 26.32
N TYR A 425 10.90 34.53 27.13
CA TYR A 425 10.86 35.98 27.22
C TYR A 425 10.90 36.43 28.68
N ASP A 426 12.02 37.02 29.07
CA ASP A 426 12.16 37.71 30.35
C ASP A 426 11.34 39.00 30.29
N LEU A 427 10.34 39.13 31.15
CA LEU A 427 9.47 40.30 31.16
C LEU A 427 10.32 41.53 31.51
N PRO A 428 10.20 42.65 30.76
CA PRO A 428 11.02 43.83 30.97
C PRO A 428 10.50 44.68 32.15
N ALA A 429 10.13 44.05 33.26
CA ALA A 429 9.59 44.67 34.47
C ALA A 429 10.56 44.52 35.65
N GLY A 430 10.64 45.56 36.49
CA GLY A 430 11.50 45.62 37.68
C GLY A 430 12.67 46.61 37.57
N LYS A 431 13.40 46.79 38.68
CA LYS A 431 14.54 47.71 38.79
C LYS A 431 15.60 47.43 37.71
N GLY A 432 15.92 48.43 36.90
CA GLY A 432 16.93 48.32 35.84
C GLY A 432 16.37 47.81 34.49
N HIS A 433 15.07 47.54 34.39
CA HIS A 433 14.39 47.19 33.15
C HIS A 433 13.56 48.35 32.59
N LYS A 434 12.92 48.13 31.43
CA LYS A 434 12.18 49.16 30.68
C LYS A 434 10.92 49.65 31.41
N PHE A 435 10.31 48.79 32.23
CA PHE A 435 9.18 49.13 33.09
C PHE A 435 9.60 49.02 34.56
N SER A 436 10.06 50.13 35.15
CA SER A 436 10.37 50.21 36.58
C SER A 436 9.24 50.93 37.33
N PHE A 437 9.02 50.53 38.57
CA PHE A 437 8.00 51.13 39.42
C PHE A 437 8.66 51.89 40.58
N SER A 438 8.09 53.04 40.95
CA SER A 438 8.61 53.88 42.04
C SER A 438 8.43 53.24 43.42
N ASN A 439 7.51 52.28 43.55
CA ASN A 439 7.29 51.50 44.77
C ASN A 439 8.22 50.29 44.81
N SER A 440 9.14 50.25 45.78
CA SER A 440 10.17 49.20 45.93
C SER A 440 9.63 47.80 46.25
N VAL A 441 8.45 47.70 46.87
CA VAL A 441 7.79 46.41 47.15
C VAL A 441 7.14 45.88 45.89
N LEU A 442 6.44 46.74 45.17
CA LEU A 442 5.81 46.40 43.90
C LEU A 442 6.90 45.99 42.88
N ASP A 443 7.97 46.77 42.79
CA ASP A 443 9.07 46.53 41.86
C ASP A 443 9.78 45.19 42.08
N LYS A 444 9.89 44.71 43.33
CA LYS A 444 10.38 43.36 43.65
C LYS A 444 9.43 42.26 43.17
N ILE A 445 8.13 42.40 43.43
CA ILE A 445 7.12 41.38 43.10
C ILE A 445 7.01 41.16 41.59
N ILE A 446 7.20 42.19 40.78
CA ILE A 446 7.03 42.11 39.32
C ILE A 446 8.37 41.92 38.59
N SER A 447 9.51 41.93 39.31
CA SER A 447 10.83 41.67 38.74
C SER A 447 11.13 40.17 38.60
N GLY A 448 11.95 39.80 37.62
CA GLY A 448 12.47 38.42 37.51
C GLY A 448 11.50 37.39 36.92
N TRP A 449 10.32 37.84 36.47
CA TRP A 449 9.37 36.98 35.77
C TRP A 449 9.83 36.69 34.35
N TYR A 450 9.75 35.43 33.95
CA TYR A 450 9.92 35.03 32.56
C TYR A 450 8.72 34.22 32.10
N VAL A 451 8.52 34.23 30.79
CA VAL A 451 7.50 33.48 30.09
C VAL A 451 8.19 32.53 29.13
N THR A 452 7.94 31.23 29.30
CA THR A 452 8.41 30.21 28.37
C THR A 452 7.22 29.49 27.73
N GLY A 453 7.37 29.16 26.46
CA GLY A 453 6.32 28.50 25.70
C GLY A 453 6.87 27.54 24.67
N VAL A 454 6.14 26.44 24.51
CA VAL A 454 6.31 25.50 23.40
C VAL A 454 5.00 25.50 22.62
N PHE A 455 5.12 25.68 21.31
CA PHE A 455 3.98 25.67 20.40
C PHE A 455 4.26 24.74 19.24
N ARG A 456 3.29 23.86 18.95
CA ARG A 456 3.35 22.93 17.84
C ARG A 456 2.06 23.00 17.06
N ALA A 457 2.17 23.15 15.74
CA ALA A 457 1.03 23.07 14.84
C ALA A 457 1.42 22.23 13.63
N ASN A 458 0.61 21.23 13.29
CA ASN A 458 0.83 20.46 12.08
C ASN A 458 -0.47 20.17 11.34
N SER A 459 -0.39 20.08 10.02
CA SER A 459 -1.47 19.51 9.21
C SER A 459 -1.71 18.06 9.59
N GLY A 460 -2.94 17.60 9.49
CA GLY A 460 -3.31 16.19 9.64
C GLY A 460 -2.66 15.28 8.60
N LEU A 461 -2.75 13.97 8.87
CA LEU A 461 -2.34 12.91 7.94
C LEU A 461 -3.31 12.83 6.74
N PRO A 462 -2.94 12.17 5.63
CA PRO A 462 -3.89 11.87 4.58
C PRO A 462 -4.99 10.95 5.11
N ILE A 463 -6.22 11.18 4.66
CA ILE A 463 -7.34 10.26 4.86
C ILE A 463 -7.40 9.39 3.59
N PRO A 464 -7.00 8.11 3.66
CA PRO A 464 -7.12 7.23 2.51
C PRO A 464 -8.61 6.87 2.33
N VAL A 465 -9.14 7.14 1.14
CA VAL A 465 -10.40 6.54 0.69
C VAL A 465 -10.00 5.35 -0.15
N VAL A 466 -10.30 4.15 0.30
CA VAL A 466 -9.90 2.92 -0.38
C VAL A 466 -11.10 2.21 -0.97
N GLY A 467 -10.93 1.57 -2.12
CA GLY A 467 -11.97 0.70 -2.67
C GLY A 467 -11.57 0.05 -3.98
N GLY A 468 -12.35 -0.96 -4.35
CA GLY A 468 -12.13 -1.81 -5.52
C GLY A 468 -10.91 -2.73 -5.38
N ASP A 469 -11.01 -3.90 -6.01
CA ASP A 469 -9.87 -4.78 -6.30
C ASP A 469 -9.69 -4.77 -7.82
N PHE A 470 -8.47 -4.46 -8.29
CA PHE A 470 -8.12 -4.35 -9.72
C PHE A 470 -7.38 -5.60 -10.23
N GLY A 471 -7.77 -6.75 -9.69
CA GLY A 471 -7.26 -8.05 -10.08
C GLY A 471 -5.88 -8.33 -9.49
N GLY A 472 -5.52 -7.75 -8.35
CA GLY A 472 -4.18 -7.92 -7.77
C GLY A 472 -3.97 -9.26 -7.03
N GLY A 473 -5.01 -10.08 -6.95
CA GLY A 473 -5.06 -11.28 -6.12
C GLY A 473 -5.68 -11.00 -4.75
N PRO A 474 -5.97 -12.05 -3.96
CA PRO A 474 -6.70 -11.94 -2.69
C PRO A 474 -5.92 -11.22 -1.58
N PHE A 475 -4.60 -11.07 -1.75
CA PHE A 475 -3.72 -10.31 -0.87
C PHE A 475 -3.35 -8.94 -1.43
N SER A 476 -4.08 -8.47 -2.44
CA SER A 476 -3.80 -7.18 -3.04
C SER A 476 -4.10 -6.05 -2.08
N ASN A 477 -3.19 -5.09 -2.02
CA ASN A 477 -3.42 -3.85 -1.32
C ASN A 477 -4.51 -3.05 -2.06
N SER A 478 -5.36 -2.32 -1.35
CA SER A 478 -6.40 -1.51 -1.99
C SER A 478 -5.82 -0.30 -2.75
N VAL A 479 -6.62 0.25 -3.67
CA VAL A 479 -6.27 1.49 -4.38
C VAL A 479 -6.88 2.69 -3.66
N ASN A 480 -6.11 3.78 -3.59
CA ASN A 480 -6.64 5.07 -3.16
C ASN A 480 -7.61 5.60 -4.24
N MET A 481 -8.86 5.80 -3.86
CA MET A 481 -9.91 6.41 -4.69
C MET A 481 -10.01 7.90 -4.40
N ILE A 482 -10.49 8.65 -5.39
CA ILE A 482 -10.86 10.06 -5.22
C ILE A 482 -12.29 10.10 -4.69
N ALA A 483 -12.49 10.73 -3.54
CA ALA A 483 -13.84 11.00 -3.04
C ALA A 483 -14.60 11.87 -4.05
N THR A 484 -15.78 11.42 -4.47
CA THR A 484 -16.68 12.15 -5.38
C THR A 484 -17.57 13.16 -4.64
N VAL A 485 -17.48 13.18 -3.31
CA VAL A 485 -18.16 14.13 -2.42
C VAL A 485 -17.15 15.04 -1.73
N ASP A 486 -17.60 16.21 -1.28
CA ASP A 486 -16.78 17.11 -0.49
C ASP A 486 -16.35 16.41 0.82
N PRO A 487 -15.05 16.30 1.14
CA PRO A 487 -14.61 15.68 2.39
C PRO A 487 -15.19 16.34 3.65
N SER A 488 -15.57 17.62 3.60
CA SER A 488 -16.24 18.31 4.71
C SER A 488 -17.69 17.84 4.94
N SER A 489 -18.29 17.16 3.96
CA SER A 489 -19.60 16.48 4.08
C SER A 489 -19.49 15.10 4.74
N LEU A 490 -18.28 14.53 4.82
CA LEU A 490 -18.03 13.30 5.58
C LEU A 490 -17.99 13.71 7.06
N GLY A 491 -19.10 13.54 7.77
CA GLY A 491 -19.18 13.84 9.20
C GLY A 491 -18.06 13.10 9.97
N ALA A 492 -17.33 13.82 10.82
CA ALA A 492 -16.26 13.27 11.66
C ALA A 492 -16.81 12.50 12.88
N SER A 493 -17.88 11.73 12.68
CA SER A 493 -18.47 10.89 13.71
C SER A 493 -17.74 9.56 13.72
N ALA A 494 -17.19 9.17 14.88
CA ALA A 494 -16.69 7.81 15.07
C ALA A 494 -17.87 6.84 14.95
N HIS A 495 -17.99 6.15 13.82
CA HIS A 495 -18.92 5.04 13.68
C HIS A 495 -18.26 3.80 14.28
N SER A 496 -18.47 3.55 15.57
CA SER A 496 -18.27 2.23 16.14
C SER A 496 -19.52 1.38 15.88
N SER A 497 -19.31 0.10 15.55
CA SER A 497 -20.37 -0.88 15.29
C SER A 497 -21.13 -0.71 13.97
N VAL A 498 -20.46 -0.88 12.82
CA VAL A 498 -21.17 -1.21 11.58
C VAL A 498 -21.50 -2.71 11.59
N CYS A 499 -22.60 -3.06 12.26
CA CYS A 499 -23.29 -4.33 11.98
C CYS A 499 -24.14 -4.13 10.72
N GLY A 500 -23.68 -4.72 9.60
CA GLY A 500 -24.44 -4.78 8.35
C GLY A 500 -24.35 -3.50 7.51
N SER A 501 -23.71 -3.61 6.34
CA SER A 501 -23.65 -2.57 5.31
C SER A 501 -24.98 -2.42 4.56
N ALA A 502 -26.06 -2.11 5.26
CA ALA A 502 -27.34 -1.71 4.67
C ALA A 502 -27.59 -0.25 5.03
N GLY A 503 -26.93 0.69 4.34
CA GLY A 503 -27.16 2.11 4.63
C GLY A 503 -26.23 3.16 4.00
N LEU A 504 -25.12 2.80 3.35
CA LEU A 504 -24.27 3.78 2.65
C LEU A 504 -24.76 4.06 1.22
N ASN A 505 -26.04 4.40 1.07
CA ASN A 505 -26.65 4.85 -0.20
C ASN A 505 -26.55 6.39 -0.40
N GLY A 506 -25.61 7.05 0.26
CA GLY A 506 -25.46 8.51 0.21
C GLY A 506 -24.21 9.04 -0.51
N LEU A 507 -23.23 8.17 -0.83
CA LEU A 507 -22.12 8.57 -1.67
C LEU A 507 -22.54 8.32 -3.12
N THR A 508 -23.03 9.37 -3.77
CA THR A 508 -23.10 9.46 -5.23
C THR A 508 -21.72 9.10 -5.76
N TYR A 509 -21.53 7.85 -6.16
CA TYR A 509 -20.42 7.43 -7.01
C TYR A 509 -20.57 8.29 -8.26
N GLY A 510 -19.75 9.34 -8.35
CA GLY A 510 -19.60 10.12 -9.56
C GLY A 510 -19.41 9.13 -10.70
N SER A 511 -20.33 9.23 -11.66
CA SER A 511 -20.36 8.54 -12.94
C SER A 511 -18.97 8.03 -13.36
N ALA A 512 -18.80 6.71 -13.37
CA ALA A 512 -17.83 6.04 -14.22
C ALA A 512 -18.31 6.23 -15.67
N GLY A 513 -18.04 7.42 -16.20
CA GLY A 513 -18.47 7.90 -17.49
C GLY A 513 -17.39 8.81 -18.05
N ASP A 514 -16.18 8.26 -18.19
CA ASP A 514 -15.28 8.56 -19.29
C ASP A 514 -14.15 7.53 -19.29
N GLY A 515 -14.29 6.53 -20.14
CA GLY A 515 -13.19 5.63 -20.45
C GLY A 515 -12.02 6.43 -21.02
N GLY A 516 -10.83 6.22 -20.44
CA GLY A 516 -9.56 6.34 -21.16
C GLY A 516 -9.34 7.59 -22.01
N ARG A 517 -9.43 8.80 -21.45
CA ARG A 517 -8.74 9.99 -21.99
C ARG A 517 -8.18 10.94 -20.91
N GLU A 518 -7.48 10.42 -19.91
CA GLU A 518 -6.52 11.24 -19.14
C GLU A 518 -5.15 10.55 -19.04
N HIS A 519 -4.62 10.15 -20.20
CA HIS A 519 -3.17 10.13 -20.43
C HIS A 519 -2.80 11.37 -21.24
N ARG A 520 -2.86 12.54 -20.62
CA ARG A 520 -2.04 13.73 -20.97
C ARG A 520 -2.28 14.84 -19.95
N ARG A 521 -1.25 15.07 -19.15
CA ARG A 521 -0.96 16.20 -18.23
C ARG A 521 -1.40 16.00 -16.77
N PRO A 522 -0.49 16.17 -15.80
CA PRO A 522 -0.83 16.13 -14.38
C PRO A 522 -1.49 17.45 -13.99
N ARG A 523 -2.81 17.53 -14.04
CA ARG A 523 -3.53 18.62 -13.35
C ARG A 523 -3.82 18.20 -11.92
N ARG A 524 -3.03 18.78 -11.02
CA ARG A 524 -3.14 18.71 -9.56
C ARG A 524 -4.57 19.01 -9.10
N LEU A 525 -5.31 18.01 -8.63
CA LEU A 525 -6.42 18.26 -7.71
C LEU A 525 -5.86 18.31 -6.28
N ARG A 526 -6.07 19.47 -5.66
CA ARG A 526 -5.63 19.81 -4.30
C ARG A 526 -6.48 19.04 -3.29
N THR A 527 -5.98 17.91 -2.80
CA THR A 527 -6.42 17.34 -1.52
C THR A 527 -5.94 18.16 -0.30
N SER A 528 -5.33 19.34 -0.53
CA SER A 528 -4.77 20.18 0.54
C SER A 528 -5.79 21.05 1.27
N ARG A 529 -7.08 21.09 0.88
CA ARG A 529 -8.00 22.11 1.38
C ARG A 529 -8.76 21.78 2.68
N SER A 530 -8.69 20.56 3.19
CA SER A 530 -9.46 20.18 4.39
C SER A 530 -8.74 19.15 5.27
N ARG A 531 -7.46 19.36 5.58
CA ARG A 531 -6.77 18.60 6.63
C ARG A 531 -6.95 19.33 7.97
N PRO A 532 -7.51 18.70 9.02
CA PRO A 532 -7.58 19.34 10.33
C PRO A 532 -6.17 19.65 10.84
N TRP A 533 -6.02 20.78 11.52
CA TRP A 533 -4.78 21.14 12.19
C TRP A 533 -4.77 20.52 13.57
N LEU A 534 -3.68 19.84 13.92
CA LEU A 534 -3.40 19.49 15.30
C LEU A 534 -2.53 20.59 15.88
N VAL A 535 -3.01 21.19 16.97
CA VAL A 535 -2.38 22.34 17.62
C VAL A 535 -2.21 22.04 19.10
N GLU A 536 -0.99 22.18 19.60
CA GLU A 536 -0.62 21.95 20.99
C GLU A 536 0.11 23.17 21.54
N PHE A 537 -0.27 23.57 22.75
CA PHE A 537 0.29 24.71 23.46
C PHE A 537 0.69 24.29 24.88
N GLY A 538 1.93 24.55 25.25
CA GLY A 538 2.41 24.50 26.62
C GLY A 538 2.97 25.85 27.03
N PHE A 539 2.55 26.36 28.19
CA PHE A 539 2.99 27.65 28.72
C PHE A 539 3.38 27.50 30.18
N ALA A 540 4.50 28.10 30.57
CA ALA A 540 4.89 28.24 31.96
C ALA A 540 5.42 29.65 32.23
N ALA A 541 5.08 30.18 33.39
CA ALA A 541 5.64 31.41 33.93
C ALA A 541 6.30 31.09 35.27
N GLY A 542 7.49 31.64 35.51
CA GLY A 542 8.25 31.41 36.72
C GLY A 542 9.00 32.66 37.17
N GLU A 543 9.36 32.69 38.46
CA GLU A 543 10.15 33.73 39.10
C GLU A 543 11.58 33.21 39.30
N ASN A 544 12.59 34.02 38.97
CA ASN A 544 14.00 33.60 39.01
C ASN A 544 14.61 33.53 40.43
N ASP A 545 13.89 33.95 41.47
CA ASP A 545 14.36 33.91 42.86
C ASP A 545 13.63 32.83 43.67
N VAL A 546 14.32 31.72 43.98
CA VAL A 546 13.87 30.77 45.02
C VAL A 546 14.99 30.59 46.06
N VAL A 547 14.79 31.23 47.23
CA VAL A 547 15.23 30.67 48.51
C VAL A 547 14.29 29.46 48.81
N PRO A 548 14.80 28.32 49.29
CA PRO A 548 14.20 27.01 49.04
C PRO A 548 12.98 26.73 49.92
N ARG A 549 11.83 26.39 49.30
CA ARG A 549 11.00 25.20 49.62
C ARG A 549 9.65 25.22 48.91
N ALA A 550 9.31 24.03 48.41
CA ALA A 550 7.98 23.47 48.20
C ALA A 550 7.04 24.18 47.21
N PHE A 551 7.07 23.73 45.95
CA PHE A 551 5.88 23.23 45.22
C PHE A 551 6.37 22.53 43.94
N GLN A 552 6.78 21.27 44.07
CA GLN A 552 6.83 20.33 42.95
C GLN A 552 5.48 19.63 42.87
N SER A 553 4.78 19.77 41.76
CA SER A 553 4.09 18.68 41.03
C SER A 553 2.94 19.24 40.19
N GLY A 554 3.08 19.09 38.88
CA GLY A 554 2.01 19.19 37.90
C GLY A 554 2.25 18.09 36.88
N ASP A 555 1.75 16.90 37.21
CA ASP A 555 1.85 15.67 36.41
C ASP A 555 1.34 15.89 34.98
N PHE A 556 2.24 15.91 34.00
CA PHE A 556 1.89 15.66 32.61
C PHE A 556 1.79 14.14 32.41
N ARG A 557 0.61 13.59 32.68
CA ARG A 557 0.28 12.22 32.28
C ARG A 557 0.05 12.15 30.77
N ARG A 558 0.90 11.32 30.16
CA ARG A 558 0.78 10.63 28.86
C ARG A 558 -0.66 10.49 28.34
N LEU A 559 -0.87 10.90 27.09
CA LEU A 559 -1.74 10.19 26.16
C LEU A 559 -0.93 9.93 24.88
N LEU A 560 -0.57 8.66 24.72
CA LEU A 560 -0.11 8.03 23.47
C LEU A 560 -1.33 7.73 22.60
#